data_AF-A0A3N7YP32-F1
#
_entry.id   AF-A0A3N7YP32-F1
#
_cell.length_a   1.000
_cell.length_b   1.000
_cell.length_c   1.000
_cell.angle_alpha   90.00
_cell.angle_beta   90.00
_cell.angle_gamma   90.00
#
_symmetry.space_group_name_H-M   'P 1'
#
loop_
_entity.id
_entity.type
_entity.pdbx_description
1 polymer ?
#
loop_
_entity_poly.entity_id
_entity_poly.type
_entity_poly.pdbx_seq_one_letter_code
_entity_poly.pdbx_strand_id
1 'polypeptide(L)' 'MTLRDTTHLLRRLNPHCTKALEAAASLCQTRLADEITVEHWLLKLIEAGDGDIPAILRHYGIDIDKVW' A
#
# COMPACT_ATOMS: atom_id res chain seq x y z
N MET A 1 -0.89 18.20 18.26
CA MET A 1 -0.24 17.46 17.15
C MET A 1 0.06 18.47 16.05
N THR A 2 1.32 18.78 15.77
CA THR A 2 1.67 19.73 14.70
C THR A 2 1.39 19.10 13.34
N LEU A 3 0.60 19.77 12.50
CA LEU A 3 0.35 19.35 11.12
C LEU A 3 1.68 19.46 10.35
N ARG A 4 2.33 18.32 10.09
CA ARG A 4 3.52 18.28 9.23
C ARG A 4 3.04 18.21 7.79
N ASP A 5 3.52 19.11 6.94
CA ASP A 5 3.28 19.02 5.50
C ASP A 5 4.02 17.81 4.93
N THR A 6 3.29 16.71 4.73
CA THR A 6 3.79 15.44 4.18
C THR A 6 3.67 15.38 2.66
N THR A 7 3.14 16.42 2.01
CA THR A 7 2.92 16.44 0.55
C THR A 7 4.21 16.21 -0.21
N HIS A 8 5.33 16.73 0.30
CA HIS A 8 6.65 16.54 -0.30
C HIS A 8 7.13 15.07 -0.30
N LEU A 9 6.72 14.27 0.70
CA LEU A 9 7.03 12.84 0.75
C LEU A 9 6.19 12.06 -0.26
N LEU A 10 4.91 12.41 -0.41
CA LEU A 10 4.02 11.76 -1.38
C LEU A 10 4.52 11.97 -2.81
N ARG A 11 5.08 13.14 -3.12
CA ARG A 11 5.68 13.45 -4.44
C ARG A 11 6.93 12.63 -4.76
N ARG A 12 7.53 11.94 -3.78
CA ARG A 12 8.69 11.07 -3.98
C ARG A 12 8.31 9.66 -4.44
N LEU A 13 7.04 9.29 -4.33
CA LEU A 13 6.57 7.98 -4.75
C LEU A 13 6.65 7.84 -6.26
N ASN A 14 7.01 6.64 -6.71
CA ASN A 14 6.88 6.28 -8.12
C ASN A 14 5.38 6.11 -8.47
N PRO A 15 4.99 6.13 -9.76
CA PRO A 15 3.59 6.03 -10.16
C PRO A 15 2.87 4.77 -9.65
N HIS A 16 3.56 3.63 -9.57
CA HIS A 16 2.99 2.37 -9.08
C HIS A 16 2.61 2.48 -7.59
N CYS A 17 3.53 2.97 -6.76
CA CYS A 17 3.31 3.19 -5.33
C CYS A 17 2.22 4.24 -5.07
N THR A 18 2.18 5.32 -5.86
CA THR A 18 1.13 6.35 -5.75
C THR A 18 -0.25 5.76 -6.03
N LYS A 19 -0.41 5.00 -7.12
CA LYS A 19 -1.67 4.35 -7.48
C LYS A 19 -2.13 3.35 -6.41
N ALA A 20 -1.20 2.57 -5.84
CA ALA A 20 -1.52 1.65 -4.76
C ALA A 20 -1.96 2.40 -3.47
N LEU A 21 -1.37 3.56 -3.19
CA LEU A 21 -1.75 4.38 -2.03
C LEU A 21 -3.14 4.99 -2.20
N GLU A 22 -3.49 5.46 -3.39
CA GLU A 22 -4.84 5.93 -3.72
C GLU A 22 -5.90 4.83 -3.56
N ALA A 23 -5.58 3.61 -4.01
CA ALA A 23 -6.45 2.45 -3.80
C ALA A 23 -6.57 2.08 -2.31
N ALA A 24 -5.50 2.23 -1.53
CA ALA A 24 -5.51 1.98 -0.09
C ALA A 24 -6.35 3.01 0.67
N ALA A 25 -6.27 4.28 0.28
CA ALA A 25 -7.14 5.35 0.79
C ALA A 25 -8.63 5.05 0.50
N SER A 26 -8.92 4.59 -0.72
CA SER A 26 -10.28 4.20 -1.12
C SER A 26 -10.79 3.01 -0.29
N LEU A 27 -9.94 2.02 -0.02
CA LEU A 27 -10.26 0.88 0.85
C LEU A 27 -10.54 1.33 2.30
N CYS A 28 -9.68 2.18 2.86
CA CYS A 28 -9.83 2.73 4.21
C CYS A 28 -11.18 3.44 4.36
N GLN A 29 -11.52 4.30 3.39
CA GLN A 29 -12.81 5.01 3.34
C GLN A 29 -13.99 4.05 3.29
N THR A 30 -13.92 3.01 2.45
CA THR A 30 -14.99 2.01 2.28
C THR A 30 -15.22 1.19 3.55
N ARG A 31 -14.17 0.94 4.34
CA ARG A 31 -14.24 0.19 5.60
C ARG A 31 -14.54 1.04 6.82
N LEU A 32 -14.73 2.35 6.66
CA LEU A 32 -14.90 3.31 7.77
C LEU A 32 -13.77 3.23 8.78
N ALA A 33 -12.54 2.97 8.32
CA ALA A 33 -11.36 2.97 9.16
C ALA A 33 -10.86 4.41 9.37
N ASP A 34 -10.35 4.69 10.57
CA ASP A 34 -9.94 6.04 10.98
C ASP A 34 -8.63 6.51 10.32
N GLU A 35 -7.77 5.57 9.92
CA GLU A 35 -6.46 5.88 9.35
C GLU A 35 -6.04 4.91 8.23
N ILE A 36 -5.30 5.44 7.26
CA ILE A 36 -4.64 4.65 6.23
C ILE A 36 -3.36 4.07 6.85
N THR A 37 -3.36 2.75 7.05
CA THR A 37 -2.22 2.04 7.64
C THR A 37 -1.29 1.46 6.58
N VAL A 38 -0.12 0.97 7.01
CA VAL A 38 0.84 0.28 6.12
C VAL A 38 0.24 -1.00 5.56
N GLU A 39 -0.59 -1.70 6.33
CA GLU A 39 -1.28 -2.93 5.92
C GLU A 39 -2.26 -2.66 4.77
N HIS A 40 -3.00 -1.56 4.82
CA HIS A 40 -3.89 -1.16 3.71
C HIS A 40 -3.09 -0.95 2.42
N TRP A 41 -1.93 -0.33 2.51
CA TRP A 41 -1.10 -0.05 1.34
C TRP A 41 -0.40 -1.30 0.82
N LEU A 42 0.16 -2.11 1.71
CA LEU A 42 0.78 -3.39 1.37
C LEU A 42 -0.22 -4.33 0.69
N LEU A 43 -1.45 -4.39 1.19
CA LEU A 43 -2.51 -5.17 0.56
C LEU A 43 -2.74 -4.74 -0.89
N LYS A 44 -2.77 -3.44 -1.18
CA LYS A 44 -2.93 -2.95 -2.56
C LYS A 44 -1.72 -3.18 -3.45
N LEU A 45 -0.51 -3.17 -2.91
CA LEU A 45 0.70 -3.56 -3.65
C LEU A 45 0.71 -5.04 -3.99
N ILE A 46 0.18 -5.89 -3.11
CA ILE A 46 0.02 -7.33 -3.37
C ILE A 46 -1.07 -7.57 -4.42
N GLU A 47 -2.25 -6.95 -4.26
CA GLU A 47 -3.38 -7.09 -5.19
C GLU A 47 -3.03 -6.60 -6.61
N ALA A 48 -2.12 -5.65 -6.77
CA ALA A 48 -1.66 -5.17 -8.07
C ALA A 48 -1.02 -6.30 -8.91
N GLY A 49 -0.42 -7.30 -8.26
CA GLY A 49 0.15 -8.50 -8.91
C GLY A 49 1.47 -8.27 -9.67
N ASP A 50 1.86 -7.02 -9.87
CA ASP A 50 3.12 -6.56 -10.46
C ASP A 50 3.98 -5.77 -9.45
N GLY A 51 5.18 -5.37 -9.88
CA GLY A 51 6.12 -4.62 -9.04
C GLY A 51 6.93 -5.46 -8.05
N ASP A 52 7.58 -4.77 -7.13
CA ASP A 52 8.61 -5.36 -6.26
C ASP A 52 8.03 -6.27 -5.19
N ILE A 53 6.86 -5.91 -4.61
CA ILE A 53 6.27 -6.68 -3.51
C ILE A 53 5.94 -8.12 -3.93
N PRO A 54 5.16 -8.38 -5.00
CA PRO A 54 4.93 -9.75 -5.47
C PRO A 54 6.21 -10.47 -5.90
N ALA A 55 7.21 -9.75 -6.46
CA ALA A 55 8.49 -10.35 -6.83
C ALA A 55 9.29 -10.84 -5.62
N ILE A 56 9.34 -10.03 -4.55
CA ILE A 56 9.99 -10.37 -3.28
C ILE A 56 9.29 -11.56 -2.61
N LEU A 57 7.96 -11.53 -2.52
CA LEU A 57 7.18 -12.63 -1.92
C LEU A 57 7.45 -13.96 -2.64
N ARG A 58 7.43 -13.96 -3.98
CA ARG A 58 7.75 -15.14 -4.79
C ARG A 58 9.20 -15.59 -4.60
N HIS A 59 10.16 -14.67 -4.57
CA HIS A 59 11.58 -15.00 -4.41
C HIS A 59 11.85 -15.75 -3.10
N TYR A 60 11.19 -15.35 -2.01
CA TYR A 60 11.33 -15.99 -0.70
C TYR A 60 10.35 -17.14 -0.45
N GLY A 61 9.52 -17.50 -1.44
CA GLY A 61 8.51 -18.55 -1.28
C GLY A 61 7.46 -18.24 -0.21
N ILE A 62 7.18 -16.95 0.01
CA ILE A 62 6.13 -16.52 0.94
C ILE A 62 4.79 -16.76 0.27
N ASP A 63 4.02 -17.68 0.84
CA ASP A 63 2.69 -18.01 0.41
C ASP A 63 1.72 -16.89 0.79
N ILE A 64 1.29 -16.11 -0.20
CA ILE A 64 0.42 -14.99 0.06
C ILE A 64 -0.92 -15.45 0.64
N ASP A 65 -1.41 -16.63 0.25
CA ASP A 65 -2.66 -17.24 0.72
C ASP A 65 -2.66 -17.61 2.21
N LYS A 66 -1.51 -17.48 2.87
CA LYS A 66 -1.37 -17.60 4.33
C LYS A 66 -1.25 -16.26 5.06
N VAL A 67 -1.10 -15.17 4.32
CA VAL A 67 -1.03 -13.81 4.85
C VAL A 67 -2.42 -13.18 4.94
N TRP A 68 -3.39 -13.70 4.18
CA TRP A 68 -4.84 -13.41 4.26
C TRP A 68 -5.63 -14.62 4.76
#